data_AF-A0YX04-F1
#
_entry.id   AF-A0YX04-F1
#
_cell.length_a   1.000
_cell.length_b   1.000
_cell.length_c   1.000
_cell.angle_alpha   90.00
_cell.angle_beta   90.00
_cell.angle_gamma   90.00
#
_symmetry.space_group_name_H-M   'P 1'
#
loop_
_entity.id
_entity.type
_entity.pdbx_description
1 polymer ?
#
loop_
_entity_poly.entity_id
_entity_poly.type
_entity_poly.pdbx_seq_one_letter_code
_entity_poly.pdbx_strand_id
1 'polypeptide(L)' 'MTGSAVGIGRARALDLASKGFDVAFHYNRSAEAANQASQEATTYGVKASALQADITKPEQARI' A
#
# COMPACT_ATOMS: atom_id res chain seq x y z
N MET A 1 -3.97 -4.38 1.36
CA MET A 1 -2.89 -5.16 2.00
C MET A 1 -2.49 -4.46 3.29
N THR A 2 -2.42 -5.15 4.43
CA THR A 2 -1.90 -4.58 5.70
C THR A 2 -0.40 -4.84 5.81
N GLY A 3 0.40 -3.83 6.15
CA GLY A 3 1.86 -3.97 6.26
C GLY A 3 2.63 -3.91 4.93
N SER A 4 2.01 -3.41 3.85
CA SER A 4 2.65 -3.30 2.53
C SER A 4 3.62 -2.13 2.36
N ALA A 5 3.84 -1.32 3.41
CA ALA A 5 4.76 -0.18 3.36
C ALA A 5 6.24 -0.57 3.16
N VAL A 6 6.67 -1.77 3.56
CA VAL A 6 8.07 -2.23 3.47
C VAL A 6 8.19 -3.74 3.23
N GLY A 7 9.28 -4.18 2.57
CA GLY A 7 9.66 -5.59 2.41
C GLY A 7 8.75 -6.40 1.46
N ILE A 8 8.33 -7.59 1.91
CA ILE A 8 7.54 -8.56 1.10
C ILE A 8 6.20 -7.98 0.65
N GLY A 9 5.56 -7.18 1.50
CA GLY A 9 4.26 -6.57 1.19
C GLY A 9 4.33 -5.58 0.03
N ARG A 10 5.44 -4.82 -0.10
CA ARG A 10 5.69 -3.94 -1.25
C ARG A 10 5.90 -4.76 -2.53
N ALA A 11 6.77 -5.76 -2.48
CA ALA A 11 7.06 -6.61 -3.65
C ALA A 11 5.80 -7.31 -4.19
N ARG A 12 4.92 -7.80 -3.30
CA ARG A 12 3.65 -8.43 -3.70
C ARG A 12 2.66 -7.42 -4.28
N ALA A 13 2.58 -6.22 -3.72
CA ALA A 13 1.71 -5.16 -4.25
C ALA A 13 2.17 -4.69 -5.63
N LEU A 14 3.48 -4.56 -5.87
CA LEU A 14 4.01 -4.20 -7.19
C LEU A 14 3.81 -5.32 -8.22
N ASP A 15 3.92 -6.59 -7.82
CA ASP A 15 3.61 -7.74 -8.69
C ASP A 15 2.11 -7.81 -9.05
N LEU A 16 1.22 -7.40 -8.14
CA LEU A 16 -0.20 -7.27 -8.44
C LEU A 16 -0.46 -6.08 -9.38
N ALA A 17 0.17 -4.94 -9.12
CA ALA A 17 0.05 -3.75 -9.95
C ALA A 17 0.52 -4.01 -11.40
N SER A 18 1.64 -4.71 -11.59
CA SER A 18 2.17 -5.07 -12.92
C SER A 18 1.24 -6.01 -13.70
N LYS A 19 0.35 -6.73 -13.00
CA LYS A 19 -0.70 -7.58 -13.59
C LYS A 19 -2.01 -6.83 -13.84
N GLY A 20 -2.06 -5.53 -13.59
CA GLY A 20 -3.24 -4.69 -13.83
C GLY A 20 -4.22 -4.60 -12.66
N PHE A 21 -3.84 -5.04 -11.46
CA PHE A 21 -4.69 -4.92 -10.27
C PHE A 21 -4.48 -3.60 -9.53
N ASP A 22 -5.58 -3.01 -9.07
CA ASP A 22 -5.54 -1.85 -8.17
C ASP A 22 -4.98 -2.26 -6.79
N VAL A 23 -4.14 -1.41 -6.21
CA VAL A 23 -3.40 -1.73 -4.97
C VAL A 23 -3.45 -0.62 -3.92
N ALA A 24 -3.52 -1.01 -2.65
CA ALA A 24 -3.46 -0.10 -1.52
C ALA A 24 -2.30 -0.43 -0.57
N PHE A 25 -1.47 0.57 -0.28
CA PHE A 25 -0.30 0.51 0.58
C PHE A 25 -0.65 1.03 1.97
N HIS A 26 -0.77 0.12 2.93
CA HIS A 26 -1.04 0.50 4.30
C HIS A 26 0.27 0.78 5.06
N TYR A 27 0.30 1.88 5.83
CA TYR A 27 1.41 2.22 6.71
C TYR A 27 0.92 2.74 8.07
N ASN A 28 1.76 2.60 9.10
CA ASN A 28 1.55 3.23 10.41
C ASN A 28 2.48 4.43 10.60
N ARG A 29 3.80 4.21 10.52
CA ARG A 29 4.84 5.26 10.68
C ARG A 29 5.65 5.58 9.42
N SER A 30 5.48 4.81 8.35
CA SER A 30 6.33 4.89 7.15
C SER A 30 5.57 5.48 5.95
N ALA A 31 5.09 6.72 6.10
CA ALA A 31 4.32 7.41 5.07
C ALA A 31 5.09 7.55 3.76
N GLU A 32 6.37 7.93 3.85
CA GLU A 32 7.22 8.16 2.69
C GLU A 32 7.42 6.89 1.85
N ALA A 33 7.71 5.76 2.50
CA ALA A 33 7.88 4.48 1.83
C ALA A 33 6.58 4.00 1.14
N ALA A 34 5.42 4.22 1.77
CA ALA A 34 4.13 3.88 1.18
C ALA A 34 3.76 4.79 0.00
N ASN A 35 4.08 6.08 0.09
CA ASN A 35 3.87 7.03 -1.02
C ASN A 35 4.75 6.70 -2.23
N GLN A 36 6.03 6.37 -2.00
CA GLN A 36 6.93 5.93 -3.07
C GLN A 36 6.43 4.66 -3.74
N ALA A 37 6.01 3.66 -2.95
CA ALA A 37 5.47 2.42 -3.49
C ALA A 37 4.14 2.63 -4.25
N SER A 38 3.29 3.56 -3.79
CA SER A 38 2.07 3.95 -4.48
C SER A 38 2.38 4.63 -5.82
N GLN A 39 3.35 5.54 -5.87
CA GLN A 39 3.76 6.18 -7.12
C GLN A 39 4.35 5.17 -8.10
N GLU A 40 5.21 4.26 -7.63
CA GLU A 40 5.74 3.18 -8.45
C GLU A 40 4.60 2.30 -9.00
N ALA A 41 3.63 1.93 -8.17
CA ALA A 41 2.47 1.16 -8.61
C ALA A 41 1.64 1.87 -9.68
N THR A 42 1.44 3.20 -9.58
CA THR A 42 0.72 3.97 -10.61
C THR A 42 1.41 3.97 -11.97
N THR A 43 2.73 3.72 -12.04
CA THR A 43 3.44 3.63 -13.33
C THR A 43 3.03 2.41 -14.15
N TYR A 44 2.44 1.38 -13.52
CA TYR A 44 1.87 0.21 -14.19
C TYR A 44 0.47 0.45 -14.76
N GLY A 45 -0.07 1.68 -14.67
CA GLY A 45 -1.40 2.03 -15.20
C GLY A 45 -2.57 1.61 -14.32
N VAL A 46 -2.31 1.19 -13.08
CA VAL A 46 -3.33 0.82 -12.09
C VAL A 46 -3.60 1.96 -11.11
N LYS A 47 -4.72 1.91 -10.38
CA LYS A 47 -4.94 2.81 -9.25
C LYS A 47 -4.15 2.33 -8.05
N ALA A 48 -3.41 3.25 -7.44
CA ALA A 48 -2.72 2.98 -6.20
C ALA A 48 -3.00 4.07 -5.15
N SER A 49 -3.07 3.68 -3.88
CA SER A 49 -3.27 4.62 -2.77
C SER A 49 -2.50 4.21 -1.53
N ALA A 50 -1.91 5.19 -0.84
CA ALA A 50 -1.27 4.99 0.44
C ALA A 50 -2.24 5.37 1.58
N LEU A 51 -2.53 4.41 2.47
CA LEU A 51 -3.47 4.59 3.58
C LEU A 51 -2.74 4.49 4.91
N GLN A 52 -2.82 5.54 5.73
CA GLN A 52 -2.37 5.46 7.11
C GLN A 52 -3.46 4.80 7.96
N ALA A 53 -3.12 3.70 8.63
CA ALA A 53 -3.94 3.22 9.74
C ALA A 53 -3.07 2.55 10.80
N ASP A 54 -3.46 2.73 12.04
CA ASP A 54 -2.87 2.06 13.19
C ASP A 54 -3.75 0.86 13.55
N ILE A 55 -3.31 -0.32 13.16
CA ILE A 55 -4.01 -1.59 13.44
C ILE A 55 -4.11 -1.92 14.94
N THR A 56 -3.42 -1.19 15.82
CA THR A 56 -3.60 -1.31 17.28
C THR A 56 -4.81 -0.53 17.79
N LYS A 57 -5.43 0.31 16.95
CA LYS A 57 -6.67 1.02 17.23
C LYS A 57 -7.82 0.37 16.44
N PRO A 58 -8.66 -0.46 17.08
CA PRO A 58 -9.74 -1.17 16.39
C PRO A 58 -10.72 -0.22 15.68
N GLU A 59 -10.84 1.03 16.12
CA GLU A 59 -11.67 2.05 15.46
C GLU A 59 -11.18 2.43 14.05
N GLN A 60 -9.90 2.26 13.74
CA GLN A 60 -9.35 2.55 12.41
C GLN A 60 -9.47 1.37 11.42
N ALA A 61 -10.04 0.24 11.84
CA ALA A 61 -10.34 -0.92 11.00
C ALA A 61 -11.79 -0.97 10.49
N ARG A 62 -12.55 0.12 10.64
CA ARG A 62 -13.90 0.25 10.07
C ARG A 62 -13.84 0.88 8.68
N ILE A 63 -14.39 0.15 7.71
CA ILE A 63 -14.56 0.50 6.29
C ILE A 63 -15.98 1.04 6.10
#